data_AF-A0A9N9KFI8-F1
#
_entry.id   AF-A0A9N9KFI8-F1
#
_cell.length_a   1.000
_cell.length_b   1.000
_cell.length_c   1.000
_cell.angle_alpha   90.00
_cell.angle_beta   90.00
_cell.angle_gamma   90.00
#
_symmetry.space_group_name_H-M   'P 1'
#
loop_
_entity.id
_entity.type
_entity.pdbx_description
1 polymer ?
#
loop_
_entity_poly.entity_id
_entity_poly.type
_entity_poly.pdbx_seq_one_letter_code
_entity_poly.pdbx_strand_id
1 'polypeptide(L)'
;VKIGQKKAHLMEIQLNGGTIEQKVDWAYEKFEKEVDICSVFEQDELIDVIGVTKGKGFEGVTHRWGTKKLPRKTHKGLRKVACIGAWHPSRVMYSVPRAGQNGYHHRTEVNKKIYRIGKEKQITPLGGFPHYGVVNED
;
A
#
# COMPACT_ATOMS: atom_id res chain seq x y z
N VAL A 1 -2.12 -16.85 -8.56
CA VAL A 1 -3.57 -16.51 -8.67
C VAL A 1 -3.85 -15.79 -9.98
N LYS A 2 -4.79 -16.28 -10.80
CA LYS A 2 -5.13 -15.61 -12.07
C LYS A 2 -6.12 -14.46 -11.81
N ILE A 3 -5.60 -13.24 -11.62
CA ILE A 3 -6.38 -12.01 -11.36
C ILE A 3 -7.00 -11.44 -12.67
N GLY A 4 -7.05 -12.24 -13.75
CA GLY A 4 -7.59 -11.85 -15.06
C GLY A 4 -6.66 -10.97 -15.91
N GLN A 5 -5.77 -10.19 -15.29
CA GLN A 5 -4.75 -9.39 -15.97
C GLN A 5 -3.67 -10.29 -16.59
N LYS A 6 -3.40 -10.08 -17.88
CA LYS A 6 -2.31 -10.76 -18.63
C LYS A 6 -1.07 -9.90 -18.83
N LYS A 7 -1.20 -8.58 -18.70
CA LYS A 7 -0.08 -7.64 -18.86
C LYS A 7 0.83 -7.74 -17.64
N ALA A 8 2.12 -8.04 -17.88
CA ALA A 8 3.13 -8.09 -16.84
C ALA A 8 3.39 -6.72 -16.18
N HIS A 9 3.74 -6.74 -14.90
CA HIS A 9 4.21 -5.57 -14.18
C HIS A 9 5.70 -5.41 -14.40
N LEU A 10 6.11 -4.23 -14.88
CA LEU A 10 7.52 -3.87 -15.10
C LEU A 10 7.96 -2.95 -13.96
N MET A 11 9.06 -3.29 -13.32
CA MET A 11 9.65 -2.52 -12.23
C MET A 11 11.17 -2.52 -12.37
N GLU A 12 11.80 -1.41 -11.97
CA GLU A 12 13.25 -1.29 -11.90
C GLU A 12 13.70 -1.57 -10.46
N ILE A 13 14.70 -2.44 -10.31
CA ILE A 13 15.29 -2.79 -9.02
C ILE A 13 16.76 -2.40 -9.07
N GLN A 14 17.18 -1.54 -8.15
CA GLN A 14 18.57 -1.10 -8.06
C GLN A 14 19.45 -2.22 -7.49
N LEU A 15 20.58 -2.51 -8.15
CA LEU A 15 21.61 -3.40 -7.62
C LEU A 15 22.55 -2.67 -6.66
N ASN A 16 22.72 -3.24 -5.47
CA ASN A 16 23.56 -2.70 -4.40
C ASN A 16 24.78 -3.61 -4.15
N GLY A 17 25.92 -3.02 -3.79
CA GLY A 17 27.21 -3.71 -3.59
C GLY A 17 28.17 -3.66 -4.79
N GLY A 18 29.45 -3.90 -4.56
CA GLY A 18 30.49 -3.99 -5.61
C GLY A 18 30.79 -2.71 -6.38
N THR A 19 31.57 -2.84 -7.47
CA THR A 19 31.83 -1.77 -8.44
C THR A 19 30.75 -1.70 -9.52
N ILE A 20 30.69 -0.60 -10.28
CA ILE A 20 29.72 -0.45 -11.38
C ILE A 20 29.88 -1.55 -12.43
N GLU A 21 31.12 -1.89 -12.79
CA GLU A 21 31.44 -2.95 -13.75
C GLU A 21 30.85 -4.30 -13.30
N GLN A 22 31.06 -4.67 -12.04
CA GLN A 22 30.50 -5.91 -11.46
C GLN A 22 28.98 -5.94 -11.48
N LYS A 23 28.31 -4.80 -11.22
CA LYS A 23 26.85 -4.72 -11.31
C LYS A 23 26.34 -4.93 -12.72
N VAL A 24 27.03 -4.37 -13.71
CA VAL A 24 26.68 -4.50 -15.12
C VAL A 24 26.86 -5.95 -15.56
N ASP A 25 27.99 -6.57 -15.24
CA ASP A 25 28.26 -7.98 -15.56
C ASP A 25 27.23 -8.92 -14.93
N TRP A 26 26.91 -8.71 -13.64
CA TRP A 26 25.88 -9.50 -12.96
C TRP A 26 24.49 -9.33 -13.59
N ALA A 27 24.12 -8.10 -13.98
CA ALA A 27 22.84 -7.84 -14.63
C ALA A 27 22.74 -8.53 -15.99
N TYR A 28 23.80 -8.49 -16.81
CA TYR A 28 23.85 -9.22 -18.08
C TYR A 28 23.75 -10.72 -17.89
N GLU A 29 24.40 -11.30 -16.87
CA GLU A 29 24.34 -12.72 -16.59
C GLU A 29 22.93 -13.19 -16.21
N LYS A 30 22.09 -12.29 -15.69
CA LYS A 30 20.71 -12.57 -15.26
C LYS A 30 19.67 -12.30 -16.34
N PHE A 31 20.06 -11.85 -17.53
CA PHE A 31 19.13 -11.75 -18.65
C PHE A 31 18.56 -13.13 -18.99
N GLU A 32 17.26 -13.16 -19.32
CA GLU A 32 16.49 -14.36 -19.64
C GLU A 32 16.39 -15.41 -18.52
N LYS A 33 16.87 -15.09 -17.31
CA LYS A 33 16.77 -15.94 -16.12
C LYS A 33 15.72 -15.40 -15.15
N GLU A 34 15.07 -16.31 -14.42
CA GLU A 34 14.14 -15.97 -13.35
C GLU A 34 14.91 -15.68 -12.04
N VAL A 35 14.34 -14.80 -11.21
CA VAL A 35 14.88 -14.43 -9.89
C VAL A 35 13.86 -14.80 -8.84
N ASP A 36 14.16 -15.82 -8.04
CA ASP A 36 13.31 -16.29 -6.95
C ASP A 36 13.28 -15.30 -5.78
N ILE A 37 12.17 -15.25 -5.05
CA ILE A 37 12.04 -14.42 -3.85
C ILE A 37 13.02 -14.84 -2.73
N CYS A 38 13.30 -16.14 -2.61
CA CYS A 38 14.28 -16.68 -1.67
C CYS A 38 15.72 -16.24 -1.96
N SER A 39 16.01 -15.75 -3.17
CA SER A 39 17.34 -15.22 -3.51
C SER A 39 17.52 -13.76 -3.10
N VAL A 40 16.42 -13.08 -2.74
CA VAL A 40 16.38 -11.65 -2.42
C VAL A 40 16.14 -11.42 -0.92
N PHE A 41 15.22 -12.16 -0.32
CA PHE A 41 14.84 -12.00 1.09
C PHE A 41 15.10 -13.25 1.91
N GLU A 42 15.41 -13.04 3.18
CA GLU A 42 15.64 -14.11 4.15
C GLU A 42 14.49 -14.25 5.15
N GLN A 43 14.39 -15.41 5.79
CA GLN A 43 13.43 -15.62 6.87
C GLN A 43 13.80 -14.76 8.09
N ASP A 44 12.78 -14.25 8.80
CA ASP A 44 12.91 -13.37 9.97
C ASP A 44 13.49 -11.96 9.68
N GLU A 45 13.76 -11.63 8.41
CA GLU A 45 14.15 -10.30 7.97
C GLU A 45 13.01 -9.28 8.14
N LEU A 46 13.37 -8.01 8.37
CA LEU A 46 12.45 -6.87 8.35
C LEU A 46 12.45 -6.22 6.97
N ILE A 47 11.27 -6.20 6.32
CA ILE A 47 11.08 -5.60 5.00
C ILE A 47 10.13 -4.42 5.05
N ASP A 48 10.21 -3.56 4.03
CA ASP A 48 9.28 -2.47 3.82
C ASP A 48 8.29 -2.83 2.71
N VAL A 49 6.99 -2.62 2.95
CA VAL A 49 5.93 -2.93 1.99
C VAL A 49 5.43 -1.64 1.36
N ILE A 50 5.58 -1.54 0.03
CA ILE A 50 5.11 -0.42 -0.77
C ILE A 50 3.85 -0.84 -1.51
N GLY A 51 2.79 -0.02 -1.42
CA GLY A 51 1.54 -0.34 -2.11
C GLY A 51 0.54 0.80 -2.15
N VAL A 52 -0.60 0.49 -2.79
CA VAL A 52 -1.75 1.39 -2.87
C VAL A 52 -2.80 0.94 -1.88
N THR A 53 -3.19 1.86 -1.00
CA THR A 53 -4.25 1.63 0.00
C THR A 53 -5.61 1.36 -0.65
N LYS A 54 -6.48 0.59 0.02
CA LYS A 54 -7.85 0.34 -0.46
C LYS A 54 -8.61 1.65 -0.70
N GLY A 55 -9.15 1.83 -1.90
CA GLY A 55 -9.94 3.00 -2.26
C GLY A 55 -11.28 3.03 -1.52
N LYS A 56 -11.63 4.19 -0.95
CA LYS A 56 -12.92 4.43 -0.27
C LYS A 56 -13.76 5.52 -0.96
N GLY A 57 -13.28 6.05 -2.08
CA GLY A 57 -13.99 7.09 -2.86
C GLY A 57 -13.99 8.46 -2.17
N PHE A 58 -15.03 9.25 -2.43
CA PHE A 58 -15.22 10.55 -1.80
C PHE A 58 -15.83 10.38 -0.41
N GLU A 59 -15.13 10.87 0.62
CA GLU A 59 -15.51 10.71 2.01
C GLU A 59 -15.77 12.04 2.70
N GLY A 60 -16.72 12.01 3.64
CA GLY A 60 -17.00 13.14 4.52
C GLY A 60 -15.84 13.40 5.49
N VAL A 61 -15.75 14.64 5.98
CA VAL A 61 -14.63 15.09 6.83
C VAL A 61 -14.45 14.24 8.11
N THR A 62 -15.56 13.78 8.70
CA THR A 62 -15.54 12.95 9.92
C THR A 62 -14.87 11.61 9.70
N HIS A 63 -15.17 10.89 8.60
CA HIS A 63 -14.58 9.57 8.35
C HIS A 63 -13.16 9.69 7.78
N ARG A 64 -12.91 10.72 6.97
CA ARG A 64 -11.59 10.96 6.36
C ARG A 64 -10.53 11.42 7.37
N TRP A 65 -10.89 12.30 8.31
CA TRP A 65 -9.94 12.93 9.24
C TRP A 65 -10.21 12.64 10.72
N GLY A 66 -11.25 11.88 11.05
CA GLY A 66 -11.57 11.52 12.43
C GLY A 66 -12.13 12.68 13.28
N THR A 67 -12.68 13.73 12.67
CA THR A 67 -13.21 14.88 13.44
C THR A 67 -14.41 14.49 14.30
N LYS A 68 -14.53 15.09 15.49
CA LYS A 68 -15.68 14.87 16.37
C LYS A 68 -16.98 15.32 15.70
N LYS A 69 -18.01 14.47 15.73
CA LYS A 69 -19.36 14.81 15.25
C LYS A 69 -19.94 15.95 16.10
N LEU A 70 -20.69 16.86 15.47
CA LEU A 70 -21.40 17.93 16.17
C LEU A 70 -22.61 17.37 16.95
N PRO A 71 -23.16 18.14 17.92
CA PRO A 71 -24.34 17.75 18.67
C PRO A 71 -25.52 17.36 17.75
N ARG A 72 -26.35 16.43 18.22
CA ARG A 72 -27.47 15.87 17.44
C ARG A 72 -28.45 16.92 16.92
N LYS A 73 -28.65 18.02 17.66
CA LYS A 73 -29.58 19.11 17.31
C LYS A 73 -28.97 20.18 16.38
N THR A 74 -27.76 19.98 15.86
CA THR A 74 -27.13 20.96 14.96
C THR A 74 -27.87 21.06 13.62
N HIS A 75 -28.29 22.27 13.28
CA HIS A 75 -28.91 22.57 11.99
C HIS A 75 -27.90 22.43 10.82
N LYS A 76 -28.39 22.00 9.65
CA LYS A 76 -27.58 21.70 8.45
C LYS A 76 -26.53 20.59 8.66
N GLY A 77 -26.85 19.58 9.46
CA GLY A 77 -26.08 18.35 9.61
C GLY A 77 -24.94 18.38 10.62
N LEU A 78 -24.62 17.18 11.14
CA LEU A 78 -23.67 16.99 12.26
C LEU A 78 -22.29 16.45 11.85
N ARG A 79 -22.13 15.96 10.62
CA ARG A 79 -20.88 15.34 10.11
C ARG A 79 -20.02 16.35 9.34
N LYS A 80 -19.72 17.49 9.98
CA LYS A 80 -18.95 18.60 9.40
C LYS A 80 -18.01 19.21 10.44
N VAL A 81 -17.01 19.94 9.96
CA VAL A 81 -16.23 20.86 10.81
C VAL A 81 -17.07 22.12 10.98
N ALA A 82 -17.25 22.57 12.23
CA ALA A 82 -18.09 23.73 12.53
C ALA A 82 -17.43 25.06 12.11
N CYS A 83 -16.19 25.30 12.56
CA CYS A 83 -15.41 26.49 12.21
C CYS A 83 -14.26 26.09 11.27
N ILE A 84 -14.24 26.66 10.06
CA ILE A 84 -13.23 26.36 9.03
C ILE A 84 -12.02 27.31 9.05
N GLY A 85 -12.05 28.35 9.89
CA GLY A 85 -11.00 29.35 10.00
C GLY A 85 -11.47 30.58 10.77
N ALA A 86 -10.51 31.38 11.24
CA ALA A 86 -10.78 32.71 11.79
C ALA A 86 -11.15 33.70 10.68
N TRP A 87 -11.54 34.92 11.05
CA TRP A 87 -11.81 35.99 10.07
C TRP A 87 -10.55 36.34 9.27
N HIS A 88 -9.45 36.61 9.97
CA HIS A 88 -8.15 36.90 9.36
C HIS A 88 -7.25 35.67 9.58
N PRO A 89 -6.67 35.05 8.53
CA PRO A 89 -6.67 35.47 7.12
C PRO A 89 -7.99 35.17 6.40
N SER A 90 -8.33 35.98 5.38
CA SER A 90 -9.53 35.83 4.54
C SER A 90 -9.46 34.67 3.54
N ARG A 91 -8.94 33.51 3.98
CA ARG A 91 -8.84 32.27 3.22
C ARG A 91 -8.86 31.06 4.15
N VAL A 92 -9.31 29.91 3.64
CA VAL A 92 -9.23 28.64 4.36
C VAL A 92 -7.81 28.09 4.25
N MET A 93 -7.19 27.73 5.38
CA MET A 93 -5.86 27.14 5.39
C MET A 93 -5.89 25.70 4.85
N TYR A 94 -4.81 25.28 4.17
CA TYR A 94 -4.70 23.94 3.60
C TYR A 94 -4.74 22.81 4.65
N SER A 95 -4.36 23.13 5.90
CA SER A 95 -4.35 22.20 7.03
C SER A 95 -5.75 21.92 7.58
N VAL A 96 -6.76 22.70 7.19
CA VAL A 96 -8.13 22.55 7.70
C VAL A 96 -8.73 21.25 7.14
N PRO A 97 -9.32 20.37 7.98
CA PRO A 97 -9.91 19.12 7.51
C PRO A 97 -11.09 19.38 6.57
N ARG A 98 -11.09 18.74 5.39
CA ARG A 98 -12.17 18.84 4.40
C ARG A 98 -12.57 17.46 3.86
N ALA A 99 -13.83 17.36 3.43
CA ALA A 99 -14.29 16.20 2.66
C ALA A 99 -13.48 16.04 1.36
N GLY A 100 -13.37 14.82 0.84
CA GLY A 100 -12.59 14.52 -0.35
C GLY A 100 -12.19 13.06 -0.43
N GLN A 101 -11.29 12.74 -1.36
CA GLN A 101 -10.83 11.37 -1.58
C GLN A 101 -10.20 10.76 -0.33
N ASN A 102 -10.57 9.51 -0.04
CA ASN A 102 -9.97 8.68 0.99
C ASN A 102 -9.55 7.33 0.39
N GLY A 103 -8.32 6.90 0.67
CA GLY A 103 -7.74 5.69 0.11
C GLY A 103 -7.30 5.85 -1.34
N TYR A 104 -6.79 4.76 -1.92
CA TYR A 104 -6.09 4.77 -3.21
C TYR A 104 -4.84 5.67 -3.20
N HIS A 105 -4.20 5.78 -2.04
CA HIS A 105 -2.97 6.52 -1.84
C HIS A 105 -1.78 5.55 -1.79
N HIS A 106 -0.66 5.96 -2.39
CA HIS A 106 0.63 5.27 -2.30
C HIS A 106 1.21 5.43 -0.89
N ARG A 107 1.55 4.32 -0.23
CA ARG A 107 2.12 4.30 1.11
C ARG A 107 3.20 3.23 1.21
N THR A 108 4.15 3.51 2.09
CA THR A 108 5.18 2.56 2.52
C THR A 108 4.94 2.25 3.98
N GLU A 109 4.75 0.98 4.30
CA GLU A 109 4.74 0.51 5.68
C GLU A 109 6.07 -0.17 5.98
N VAL A 110 6.80 0.40 6.93
CA VAL A 110 8.16 -0.05 7.26
C VAL A 110 8.17 -1.17 8.30
N ASN A 111 9.27 -1.95 8.33
CA ASN A 111 9.58 -2.94 9.36
C ASN A 111 8.54 -4.07 9.51
N LYS A 112 8.10 -4.66 8.41
CA LYS A 112 7.28 -5.88 8.42
C LYS A 112 8.19 -7.10 8.50
N LYS A 113 8.04 -7.89 9.56
CA LYS A 113 8.82 -9.11 9.74
C LYS A 113 8.27 -10.24 8.87
N ILE A 114 9.15 -10.89 8.10
CA ILE A 114 8.82 -12.12 7.37
C ILE A 114 8.84 -13.28 8.34
N TYR A 115 7.69 -13.89 8.62
CA TYR A 115 7.65 -15.09 9.46
C TYR A 115 8.02 -16.38 8.74
N ARG A 116 7.74 -16.45 7.44
CA ARG A 116 8.00 -17.64 6.65
C ARG A 116 8.05 -17.30 5.17
N ILE A 117 9.02 -17.91 4.49
CA ILE A 117 9.07 -18.03 3.03
C ILE A 117 8.88 -19.52 2.73
N GLY A 118 7.99 -19.90 1.80
CA GLY A 118 7.61 -21.30 1.64
C GLY A 118 7.35 -21.68 0.19
N LYS A 119 7.96 -22.78 -0.26
CA LYS A 119 7.81 -23.30 -1.62
C LYS A 119 6.76 -24.42 -1.78
N GLU A 120 6.49 -25.20 -0.71
CA GLU A 120 5.84 -26.51 -0.88
C GLU A 120 4.63 -26.81 0.04
N LYS A 121 4.27 -25.95 0.98
CA LYS A 121 3.10 -26.21 1.86
C LYS A 121 1.87 -25.40 1.43
N GLN A 122 0.74 -26.07 1.28
CA GLN A 122 -0.57 -25.44 1.07
C GLN A 122 -0.95 -24.58 2.29
N ILE A 123 -0.75 -23.27 2.19
CA ILE A 123 -1.30 -22.27 3.12
C ILE A 123 -2.78 -21.99 2.87
N THR A 124 -3.30 -22.49 1.75
CA THR A 124 -4.65 -22.19 1.29
C THR A 124 -5.67 -22.90 2.20
N PRO A 125 -6.60 -22.15 2.84
CA PRO A 125 -7.65 -22.76 3.64
C PRO A 125 -8.62 -23.57 2.77
N LEU A 126 -9.42 -24.43 3.41
CA LEU A 126 -10.46 -25.20 2.73
C LEU A 126 -11.41 -24.24 1.99
N GLY A 127 -11.54 -24.42 0.67
CA GLY A 127 -12.35 -23.56 -0.20
C GLY A 127 -11.63 -22.34 -0.79
N GLY A 128 -10.35 -22.12 -0.48
CA GLY A 128 -9.57 -21.00 -1.03
C GLY A 128 -9.67 -19.71 -0.23
N PHE A 129 -8.79 -18.74 -0.51
CA PHE A 129 -8.87 -17.41 0.10
C PHE A 129 -10.03 -16.60 -0.50
N PRO A 130 -10.94 -16.04 0.33
CA PRO A 130 -12.05 -15.22 -0.15
C PRO A 130 -11.58 -14.03 -1.00
N HIS A 131 -12.25 -13.82 -2.14
CA HIS A 131 -11.92 -12.76 -3.12
C HIS A 131 -10.47 -12.79 -3.65
N TYR A 132 -9.78 -13.94 -3.55
CA TYR A 132 -8.43 -14.12 -4.06
C TYR A 132 -8.27 -15.45 -4.81
N GLY A 133 -8.37 -16.58 -4.12
CA GLY A 133 -8.24 -17.92 -4.70
C GLY A 133 -7.21 -18.80 -3.99
N VAL A 134 -6.67 -19.77 -4.71
CA VAL A 134 -5.66 -20.72 -4.21
C VAL A 134 -4.25 -20.17 -4.44
N VAL A 135 -3.40 -20.24 -3.42
CA VAL A 135 -1.97 -19.90 -3.51
C VAL A 135 -1.19 -21.16 -3.88
N ASN A 136 -0.58 -21.14 -5.07
CA ASN A 136 0.19 -22.26 -5.65
C ASN A 136 1.67 -21.92 -5.86
N GLU A 137 2.05 -20.65 -5.71
CA GLU A 137 3.40 -20.15 -5.90
C GLU A 137 3.95 -19.70 -4.54
N ASP A 138 5.27 -19.52 -4.49
CA ASP A 138 6.08 -19.07 -3.34
C ASP A 138 5.69 -17.68 -2.78
#